data_AF-A0A920NYI8-F1
#
_entry.id   AF-A0A920NYI8-F1
#
_cell.length_a   1.000
_cell.length_b   1.000
_cell.length_c   1.000
_cell.angle_alpha   90.00
_cell.angle_beta   90.00
_cell.angle_gamma   90.00
#
_symmetry.space_group_name_H-M   'P 1'
#
loop_
_entity.id
_entity.type
_entity.pdbx_description
1 polymer ?
#
loop_
_entity_poly.entity_id
_entity_poly.type
_entity_poly.pdbx_seq_one_letter_code
_entity_poly.pdbx_strand_id
1 'polypeptide(L)'
;MELQADSLGAEYMVKQGYSASGMINTISVLKEHEIYSNEVSKRRGTMPQTYHGIFASHPSNDNRLKEIIKDADNLNQNARNFNSQDYLEVIEGMTYGDSETAGVRRKDGFYHKDLNIRLISPKNWEIINTPNSLFFIAMDGEASLQVSVSDQVRRETPKEYLERLVSGELYQSKKSIIGWPSGLFSTFRREL
;
A
#
# COMPACT_ATOMS: atom_id res chain seq x y z
N MET A 1 7.20 -4.62 -26.12
CA MET A 1 7.52 -3.24 -25.70
C MET A 1 8.46 -3.25 -24.50
N GLU A 2 8.15 -3.92 -23.37
CA GLU A 2 9.05 -3.96 -22.20
C GLU A 2 10.44 -4.52 -22.48
N LEU A 3 10.56 -5.68 -23.12
CA LEU A 3 11.90 -6.27 -23.40
C LEU A 3 12.77 -5.33 -24.25
N GLN A 4 12.15 -4.57 -25.14
CA GLN A 4 12.84 -3.56 -25.93
C GLN A 4 13.22 -2.34 -25.07
N ALA A 5 12.32 -1.88 -24.19
CA ALA A 5 12.60 -0.79 -23.26
C ALA A 5 13.71 -1.17 -22.26
N ASP A 6 13.69 -2.40 -21.77
CA ASP A 6 14.69 -2.99 -20.88
C ASP A 6 16.07 -3.08 -21.56
N SER A 7 16.10 -3.59 -22.80
CA SER A 7 17.33 -3.69 -23.60
C SER A 7 17.91 -2.29 -23.92
N LEU A 8 17.07 -1.35 -24.36
CA LEU A 8 17.47 0.04 -24.60
C LEU A 8 17.91 0.74 -23.30
N GLY A 9 17.23 0.48 -22.18
CA GLY A 9 17.58 1.01 -20.86
C GLY A 9 18.96 0.53 -20.41
N ALA A 10 19.25 -0.77 -20.58
CA ALA A 10 20.57 -1.34 -20.32
C ALA A 10 21.64 -0.71 -21.23
N GLU A 11 21.35 -0.53 -22.52
CA GLU A 11 22.27 0.13 -23.47
C GLU A 11 22.57 1.58 -23.06
N TYR A 12 21.55 2.35 -22.66
CA TYR A 12 21.72 3.74 -22.22
C TYR A 12 22.49 3.85 -20.92
N MET A 13 22.25 2.96 -19.95
CA MET A 13 23.03 2.94 -18.71
C MET A 13 24.52 2.72 -18.99
N VAL A 14 24.86 1.73 -19.82
CA VAL A 14 26.26 1.45 -20.20
C VAL A 14 26.88 2.63 -20.93
N LYS A 15 26.16 3.28 -21.86
CA LYS A 15 26.63 4.49 -22.54
C LYS A 15 26.94 5.65 -21.59
N GLN A 16 26.23 5.74 -20.47
CA GLN A 16 26.47 6.75 -19.42
C GLN A 16 27.49 6.29 -18.36
N GLY A 17 28.05 5.09 -18.51
CA GLY A 17 29.04 4.49 -17.63
C GLY A 17 28.47 3.70 -16.45
N TYR A 18 27.15 3.56 -16.33
CA TYR A 18 26.50 2.72 -15.32
C TYR A 18 26.59 1.23 -15.68
N SER A 19 26.57 0.37 -14.67
CA SER A 19 26.57 -1.08 -14.87
C SER A 19 25.22 -1.58 -15.39
N ALA A 20 25.24 -2.42 -16.44
CA ALA A 20 24.05 -3.13 -16.91
C ALA A 20 23.40 -4.01 -15.81
N SER A 21 24.18 -4.44 -14.81
CA SER A 21 23.65 -5.17 -13.65
C SER A 21 22.65 -4.35 -12.81
N GLY A 22 22.61 -3.03 -12.94
CA GLY A 22 21.59 -2.19 -12.31
C GLY A 22 20.18 -2.54 -12.79
N MET A 23 20.00 -2.90 -14.08
CA MET A 23 18.69 -3.36 -14.58
C MET A 23 18.31 -4.70 -13.96
N ILE A 24 19.28 -5.63 -13.85
CA ILE A 24 19.06 -6.95 -13.22
C ILE A 24 18.55 -6.77 -11.80
N ASN A 25 19.19 -5.90 -11.03
CA ASN A 25 18.78 -5.58 -9.65
C ASN A 25 17.38 -4.96 -9.60
N THR A 26 17.09 -4.02 -10.50
CA THR A 26 15.78 -3.35 -10.56
C THR A 26 14.66 -4.34 -10.85
N ILE A 27 14.83 -5.21 -11.86
CA ILE A 27 13.83 -6.22 -12.21
C ILE A 27 13.67 -7.25 -11.09
N SER A 28 14.77 -7.61 -10.41
CA SER A 28 14.72 -8.49 -9.23
C SER A 28 13.88 -7.88 -8.11
N VAL A 29 14.07 -6.60 -7.79
CA VAL A 29 13.24 -5.88 -6.79
C VAL A 29 11.77 -5.84 -7.21
N LEU A 30 11.47 -5.62 -8.50
CA LEU A 30 10.09 -5.67 -9.00
C LEU A 30 9.47 -7.07 -8.85
N LYS A 31 10.24 -8.13 -9.09
CA LYS A 31 9.79 -9.52 -8.87
C LYS A 31 9.51 -9.81 -7.39
N GLU A 32 10.41 -9.38 -6.50
CA GLU A 32 10.22 -9.52 -5.05
C GLU A 32 8.98 -8.76 -4.58
N HIS A 33 8.76 -7.55 -5.10
CA HIS A 33 7.56 -6.76 -4.82
C HIS A 33 6.28 -7.44 -5.29
N GLU A 34 6.30 -8.09 -6.46
CA GLU A 34 5.17 -8.89 -6.97
C GLU A 34 4.86 -10.07 -6.03
N ILE A 35 5.86 -10.82 -5.59
CA ILE A 35 5.71 -11.94 -4.65
C ILE A 35 5.12 -11.44 -3.33
N TYR A 36 5.71 -10.38 -2.77
CA TYR A 36 5.23 -9.77 -1.54
C TYR A 36 3.78 -9.29 -1.66
N SER A 37 3.42 -8.62 -2.76
CA SER A 37 2.07 -8.12 -3.00
C SER A 37 1.05 -9.25 -3.10
N ASN A 38 1.42 -10.38 -3.73
CA ASN A 38 0.60 -11.58 -3.77
C ASN A 38 0.38 -12.17 -2.37
N GLU A 39 1.42 -12.26 -1.54
CA GLU A 39 1.32 -12.76 -0.16
C GLU A 39 0.47 -11.85 0.73
N VAL A 40 0.68 -10.54 0.65
CA VAL A 40 -0.14 -9.54 1.36
C VAL A 40 -1.61 -9.67 0.97
N SER A 41 -1.88 -9.81 -0.33
CA SER A 41 -3.25 -9.89 -0.82
C SER A 41 -3.95 -11.18 -0.35
N LYS A 42 -3.23 -12.32 -0.36
CA LYS A 42 -3.72 -13.57 0.25
C LYS A 42 -4.06 -13.40 1.72
N ARG A 43 -3.14 -12.83 2.53
CA ARG A 43 -3.38 -12.59 3.97
C ARG A 43 -4.57 -11.68 4.25
N ARG A 44 -4.90 -10.77 3.32
CA ARG A 44 -6.03 -9.85 3.42
C ARG A 44 -7.32 -10.41 2.81
N GLY A 45 -7.29 -11.60 2.21
CA GLY A 45 -8.43 -12.16 1.47
C GLY A 45 -8.80 -11.35 0.22
N THR A 46 -7.88 -10.54 -0.31
CA THR A 46 -8.12 -9.67 -1.47
C THR A 46 -7.43 -10.21 -2.72
N MET A 47 -7.93 -9.84 -3.90
CA MET A 47 -7.23 -10.14 -5.14
C MET A 47 -5.89 -9.38 -5.22
N PRO A 48 -4.81 -10.04 -5.65
CA PRO A 48 -3.53 -9.39 -5.83
C PRO A 48 -3.61 -8.19 -6.77
N GLN A 49 -3.18 -7.03 -6.28
CA GLN A 49 -2.83 -5.89 -7.11
C GLN A 49 -1.39 -6.11 -7.55
N THR A 50 -1.18 -6.85 -8.64
CA THR A 50 0.15 -6.93 -9.24
C THR A 50 0.45 -5.60 -9.93
N TYR A 51 1.73 -5.27 -10.08
CA TYR A 51 2.22 -4.12 -10.85
C TYR A 51 1.69 -4.06 -12.31
N HIS A 52 0.94 -5.09 -12.74
CA HIS A 52 0.35 -5.24 -14.06
C HIS A 52 -1.19 -5.37 -14.06
N GLY A 53 -1.87 -4.77 -13.08
CA GLY A 53 -3.33 -4.67 -13.08
C GLY A 53 -3.91 -4.02 -14.35
N ILE A 54 -4.97 -4.64 -14.88
CA ILE A 54 -5.86 -4.26 -16.01
C ILE A 54 -5.22 -4.10 -17.42
N PHE A 55 -3.90 -3.97 -17.53
CA PHE A 55 -3.15 -3.94 -18.80
C PHE A 55 -2.06 -5.03 -18.85
N ALA A 56 -2.42 -6.26 -18.52
CA ALA A 56 -1.55 -7.44 -18.40
C ALA A 56 -0.97 -7.96 -19.74
N SER A 57 -0.62 -7.08 -20.68
CA SER A 57 0.00 -7.42 -21.97
C SER A 57 1.53 -7.44 -21.93
N HIS A 58 2.12 -7.29 -20.74
CA HIS A 58 3.56 -7.22 -20.55
C HIS A 58 4.13 -8.61 -20.18
N PRO A 59 5.31 -8.99 -20.69
CA PRO A 59 5.97 -10.23 -20.31
C PRO A 59 6.29 -10.21 -18.82
N SER A 60 6.24 -11.38 -18.17
CA SER A 60 6.52 -11.52 -16.73
C SER A 60 7.91 -11.00 -16.37
N ASN A 61 8.08 -10.56 -15.12
CA ASN A 61 9.40 -10.17 -14.59
C ASN A 61 10.45 -11.28 -14.79
N ASP A 62 10.03 -12.56 -14.76
CA ASP A 62 10.91 -13.71 -15.04
C ASP A 62 11.41 -13.73 -16.49
N ASN A 63 10.54 -13.41 -17.45
CA ASN A 63 10.92 -13.33 -18.86
C ASN A 63 11.82 -12.11 -19.10
N ARG A 64 11.51 -10.97 -18.47
CA ARG A 64 12.34 -9.75 -18.55
C ARG A 64 13.75 -10.00 -18.00
N LEU A 65 13.85 -10.64 -16.83
CA LEU A 65 15.12 -10.97 -16.18
C LEU A 65 15.98 -11.89 -17.06
N LYS A 66 15.38 -12.92 -17.66
CA LYS A 66 16.10 -13.86 -18.55
C LYS A 66 16.71 -13.16 -19.77
N GLU A 67 15.95 -12.31 -20.44
CA GLU A 67 16.45 -11.58 -21.60
C GLU A 67 17.55 -10.59 -21.22
N ILE A 68 17.40 -9.88 -20.10
CA ILE A 68 18.42 -8.92 -19.66
C ILE A 68 19.72 -9.59 -19.24
N ILE A 69 19.68 -10.79 -18.64
CA ILE A 69 20.88 -11.56 -18.30
C ILE A 69 21.64 -11.93 -19.58
N LYS A 70 20.92 -12.38 -20.61
CA LYS A 70 21.49 -12.74 -21.91
C LYS A 70 22.13 -11.53 -22.60
N ASP A 71 21.53 -10.35 -22.49
CA ASP A 71 22.07 -9.12 -23.05
C ASP A 71 23.24 -8.56 -22.22
N ALA A 72 23.19 -8.69 -20.90
CA ALA A 72 24.20 -8.16 -19.97
C ALA A 72 25.58 -8.84 -20.13
N ASP A 73 25.62 -10.13 -20.47
CA ASP A 73 26.87 -10.83 -20.78
C ASP A 73 27.64 -10.16 -21.94
N ASN A 74 26.93 -9.49 -22.86
CA ASN A 74 27.52 -8.76 -23.98
C ASN A 74 27.89 -7.30 -23.65
N LEU A 75 27.44 -6.78 -22.50
CA LEU A 75 27.52 -5.36 -22.12
C LEU A 75 28.51 -5.07 -20.98
N ASN A 76 29.23 -6.10 -20.50
CA ASN A 76 30.20 -6.00 -19.39
C ASN A 76 31.52 -5.32 -19.81
N GLN A 77 31.50 -4.02 -20.11
CA GLN A 77 32.72 -3.23 -20.29
C GLN A 77 32.69 -1.95 -19.43
N ASN A 78 33.67 -1.82 -18.54
CA ASN A 78 34.12 -0.58 -17.90
C ASN A 78 33.03 0.27 -17.21
N ALA A 79 32.20 -0.34 -16.35
CA ALA A 79 31.31 0.43 -15.47
C ALA A 79 32.14 1.35 -14.55
N ARG A 80 31.74 2.62 -14.45
CA ARG A 80 32.28 3.54 -13.45
C ARG A 80 31.84 3.08 -12.05
N ASN A 81 32.73 3.28 -11.07
CA ASN A 81 32.34 3.23 -9.68
C ASN A 81 31.51 4.48 -9.36
N PHE A 82 30.19 4.35 -9.35
CA PHE A 82 29.29 5.38 -8.85
C PHE A 82 29.27 5.36 -7.33
N ASN A 83 29.37 6.54 -6.72
CA ASN A 83 29.25 6.70 -5.29
C ASN A 83 27.77 6.63 -4.89
N SER A 84 27.40 5.66 -4.06
CA SER A 84 26.03 5.56 -3.54
C SER A 84 25.62 6.78 -2.70
N GLN A 85 26.59 7.50 -2.13
CA GLN A 85 26.34 8.69 -1.32
C GLN A 85 25.62 9.78 -2.11
N ASP A 86 25.98 10.00 -3.38
CA ASP A 86 25.37 11.03 -4.23
C ASP A 86 23.85 10.78 -4.39
N TYR A 87 23.43 9.52 -4.50
CA TYR A 87 22.01 9.16 -4.54
C TYR A 87 21.34 9.33 -3.17
N LEU A 88 22.02 8.95 -2.09
CA LEU A 88 21.49 9.10 -0.74
C LEU A 88 21.27 10.57 -0.37
N GLU A 89 22.15 11.47 -0.80
CA GLU A 89 21.98 12.92 -0.62
C GLU A 89 20.75 13.47 -1.35
N VAL A 90 20.40 12.90 -2.51
CA VAL A 90 19.21 13.31 -3.28
C VAL A 90 17.91 12.89 -2.58
N ILE A 91 17.92 11.75 -1.89
CA ILE A 91 16.73 11.24 -1.19
C ILE A 91 16.71 11.61 0.30
N GLU A 92 17.74 12.28 0.79
CA GLU A 92 17.83 12.73 2.18
C GLU A 92 16.68 13.68 2.50
N GLY A 93 15.96 13.38 3.59
CA GLY A 93 14.78 14.14 3.99
C GLY A 93 13.49 13.80 3.24
N MET A 94 13.50 12.83 2.31
CA MET A 94 12.24 12.29 1.76
C MET A 94 11.47 11.55 2.85
N THR A 95 10.26 12.01 3.16
CA THR A 95 9.35 11.32 4.08
C THR A 95 8.79 10.06 3.43
N TYR A 96 8.91 8.92 4.10
CA TYR A 96 8.34 7.64 3.68
C TYR A 96 7.49 7.03 4.79
N GLY A 97 6.35 6.44 4.43
CA GLY A 97 5.42 5.79 5.36
C GLY A 97 4.27 6.69 5.83
N ASP A 98 3.75 6.39 7.02
CA ASP A 98 2.65 7.14 7.62
C ASP A 98 3.09 8.58 7.96
N SER A 99 2.27 9.59 7.65
CA SER A 99 2.53 10.98 8.04
C SER A 99 1.93 11.28 9.42
N GLU A 100 2.59 12.15 10.22
CA GLU A 100 2.02 12.60 11.51
C GLU A 100 0.62 13.20 11.33
N THR A 101 0.41 13.92 10.21
CA THR A 101 -0.85 14.58 9.86
C THR A 101 -1.98 13.61 9.53
N ALA A 102 -1.68 12.42 8.99
CA ALA A 102 -2.66 11.36 8.72
C ALA A 102 -2.73 10.33 9.87
N GLY A 103 -1.98 10.56 10.95
CA GLY A 103 -1.81 9.63 12.04
C GLY A 103 -0.75 8.55 11.76
N VAL A 104 -0.23 7.97 12.84
CA VAL A 104 0.92 7.05 12.81
C VAL A 104 0.49 5.69 13.36
N ARG A 105 0.86 4.62 12.66
CA ARG A 105 0.75 3.25 13.18
C ARG A 105 2.00 2.85 13.95
N ARG A 106 1.79 2.20 15.10
CA ARG A 106 2.88 1.60 15.89
C ARG A 106 2.39 0.31 16.55
N LYS A 107 3.02 -0.81 16.18
CA LYS A 107 2.60 -2.17 16.59
C LYS A 107 1.14 -2.43 16.20
N ASP A 108 0.29 -2.65 17.19
CA ASP A 108 -1.15 -2.90 17.13
C ASP A 108 -1.98 -1.62 17.31
N GLY A 109 -1.35 -0.45 17.38
CA GLY A 109 -2.02 0.82 17.63
C GLY A 109 -1.96 1.78 16.46
N PHE A 110 -3.03 2.57 16.31
CA PHE A 110 -3.08 3.79 15.50
C PHE A 110 -3.24 5.00 16.42
N TYR A 111 -2.51 6.07 16.11
CA TYR A 111 -2.45 7.30 16.91
C TYR A 111 -2.63 8.51 16.00
N HIS A 112 -3.59 9.37 16.32
CA HIS A 112 -3.80 10.63 15.61
C HIS A 112 -3.79 11.79 16.60
N LYS A 113 -2.78 12.66 16.49
CA LYS A 113 -2.51 13.74 17.44
C LYS A 113 -3.61 14.79 17.45
N ASP A 114 -3.94 15.35 16.28
CA ASP A 114 -4.89 16.48 16.19
C ASP A 114 -6.33 16.07 16.55
N LEU A 115 -6.76 14.87 16.15
CA LEU A 115 -8.04 14.29 16.54
C LEU A 115 -8.06 13.79 18.00
N ASN A 116 -6.89 13.69 18.65
CA ASN A 116 -6.72 13.10 19.98
C ASN A 116 -7.34 11.69 20.10
N ILE A 117 -7.12 10.85 19.08
CA ILE A 117 -7.66 9.49 19.00
C ILE A 117 -6.53 8.46 19.09
N ARG A 118 -6.80 7.40 19.85
CA ARG A 118 -6.02 6.16 19.85
C ARG A 118 -6.95 4.98 19.58
N LEU A 119 -6.60 4.17 18.60
CA LEU A 119 -7.31 2.93 18.28
C LEU A 119 -6.33 1.77 18.38
N ILE A 120 -6.79 0.63 18.90
CA ILE A 120 -5.98 -0.58 19.07
C ILE A 120 -6.67 -1.69 18.30
N SER A 121 -5.92 -2.37 17.42
CA SER A 121 -6.45 -3.50 16.66
C SER A 121 -6.62 -4.73 17.57
N PRO A 122 -7.60 -5.59 17.30
CA PRO A 122 -7.60 -6.93 17.85
C PRO A 122 -6.31 -7.68 17.50
N LYS A 123 -6.03 -8.76 18.24
CA LYS A 123 -4.88 -9.62 17.97
C LYS A 123 -4.96 -10.18 16.55
N ASN A 124 -3.84 -10.17 15.83
CA ASN A 124 -3.68 -10.66 14.45
C ASN A 124 -4.49 -9.88 13.39
N TRP A 125 -4.96 -8.67 13.69
CA TRP A 125 -5.56 -7.79 12.69
C TRP A 125 -4.51 -6.82 12.17
N GLU A 126 -4.56 -6.54 10.86
CA GLU A 126 -3.72 -5.54 10.22
C GLU A 126 -4.40 -4.17 10.25
N ILE A 127 -3.62 -3.12 10.51
CA ILE A 127 -4.07 -1.73 10.36
C ILE A 127 -3.51 -1.16 9.06
N ILE A 128 -4.39 -0.71 8.15
CA ILE A 128 -4.03 0.00 6.93
C ILE A 128 -4.48 1.45 7.08
N ASN A 129 -3.50 2.37 7.07
CA ASN A 129 -3.77 3.81 7.09
C ASN A 129 -3.78 4.36 5.66
N THR A 130 -4.80 5.15 5.34
CA THR A 130 -4.90 5.93 4.10
C THR A 130 -5.25 7.37 4.46
N PRO A 131 -5.03 8.36 3.57
CA PRO A 131 -5.29 9.76 3.90
C PRO A 131 -6.70 10.06 4.43
N ASN A 132 -7.72 9.28 4.02
CA ASN A 132 -9.13 9.54 4.33
C ASN A 132 -9.81 8.42 5.14
N SER A 133 -9.10 7.33 5.44
CA SER A 133 -9.71 6.15 6.08
C SER A 133 -8.67 5.26 6.74
N LEU A 134 -9.09 4.62 7.83
CA LEU A 134 -8.33 3.59 8.53
C LEU A 134 -9.08 2.26 8.39
N PHE A 135 -8.39 1.22 7.94
CA PHE A 135 -8.94 -0.12 7.86
C PHE A 135 -8.29 -1.04 8.87
N PHE A 136 -9.09 -1.82 9.57
CA PHE A 136 -8.66 -2.96 10.37
C PHE A 136 -9.13 -4.22 9.64
N ILE A 137 -8.20 -5.11 9.28
CA ILE A 137 -8.50 -6.30 8.48
C ILE A 137 -8.07 -7.54 9.26
N ALA A 138 -9.00 -8.47 9.47
CA ALA A 138 -8.71 -9.78 10.03
C ALA A 138 -7.93 -10.64 9.01
N MET A 139 -7.22 -11.66 9.49
CA MET A 139 -6.57 -12.63 8.61
C MET A 139 -7.57 -13.22 7.61
N ASP A 140 -7.08 -13.49 6.40
CA ASP A 140 -7.81 -14.08 5.28
C ASP A 140 -9.08 -13.30 4.86
N GLY A 141 -9.21 -12.06 5.33
CA GLY A 141 -10.35 -11.18 5.00
C GLY A 141 -11.67 -11.59 5.66
N GLU A 142 -11.64 -12.43 6.72
CA GLU A 142 -12.84 -12.92 7.40
C GLU A 142 -13.71 -11.81 8.00
N ALA A 143 -13.09 -10.69 8.37
CA ALA A 143 -13.77 -9.51 8.89
C ALA A 143 -12.96 -8.25 8.58
N SER A 144 -13.66 -7.12 8.46
CA SER A 144 -13.04 -5.81 8.36
C SER A 144 -13.82 -4.74 9.10
N LEU A 145 -13.11 -3.71 9.55
CA LEU A 145 -13.67 -2.48 10.10
C LEU A 145 -13.02 -1.30 9.38
N GLN A 146 -13.84 -0.43 8.80
CA GLN A 146 -13.39 0.85 8.26
C GLN A 146 -13.79 1.97 9.21
N VAL A 147 -12.85 2.86 9.50
CA VAL A 147 -13.06 4.10 10.23
C VAL A 147 -12.75 5.26 9.29
N SER A 148 -13.71 6.16 9.13
CA SER A 148 -13.56 7.39 8.37
C SER A 148 -14.20 8.55 9.10
N VAL A 149 -13.72 9.76 8.80
CA VAL A 149 -14.30 11.01 9.30
C VAL A 149 -14.96 11.72 8.13
N SER A 150 -16.15 12.24 8.34
CA SER A 150 -16.92 12.97 7.33
C SER A 150 -17.57 14.18 7.97
N ASP A 151 -17.61 15.28 7.22
CA ASP A 151 -18.30 16.48 7.67
C ASP A 151 -19.81 16.29 7.60
N GLN A 152 -20.46 16.54 8.74
CA GLN A 152 -21.92 16.50 8.84
C GLN A 152 -22.49 17.84 8.35
N VAL A 153 -22.92 17.86 7.08
CA VAL A 153 -23.61 19.03 6.50
C VAL A 153 -25.04 19.15 7.05
N ARG A 154 -25.63 18.04 7.51
CA ARG A 154 -26.99 17.99 8.04
C ARG A 154 -26.97 17.96 9.56
N ARG A 155 -27.91 18.68 10.19
CA ARG A 155 -28.21 18.50 11.61
C ARG A 155 -29.09 17.26 11.75
N GLU A 156 -28.45 16.11 11.83
CA GLU A 156 -29.09 14.83 12.09
C GLU A 156 -28.44 14.17 13.31
N THR A 157 -29.18 13.34 14.02
CA THR A 157 -28.64 12.51 15.09
C THR A 157 -27.75 11.43 14.49
N PRO A 158 -26.77 10.91 15.25
CA PRO A 158 -25.94 9.79 14.76
C PRO A 158 -26.73 8.56 14.31
N LYS A 159 -27.93 8.33 14.88
CA LYS A 159 -28.81 7.23 14.48
C LYS A 159 -29.39 7.49 13.09
N GLU A 160 -29.96 8.67 12.88
CA GLU A 160 -30.52 9.08 11.57
C GLU A 160 -29.43 9.08 10.48
N TYR A 161 -28.21 9.51 10.82
CA TYR A 161 -27.06 9.41 9.92
C TYR A 161 -26.79 7.97 9.46
N LEU A 162 -26.76 7.01 10.40
CA LEU A 162 -26.53 5.60 10.08
C LEU A 162 -27.66 4.98 9.26
N GLU A 163 -28.91 5.25 9.63
CA GLU A 163 -30.10 4.78 8.91
C GLU A 163 -30.12 5.30 7.46
N ARG A 164 -29.59 6.50 7.22
CA ARG A 164 -29.45 7.07 5.87
C ARG A 164 -28.33 6.42 5.07
N LEU A 165 -27.23 6.04 5.70
CA LEU A 165 -26.03 5.50 5.04
C LEU A 165 -26.17 4.04 4.63
N VAL A 166 -26.94 3.27 5.41
CA VAL A 166 -27.03 1.83 5.25
C VAL A 166 -28.38 1.45 4.67
N SER A 167 -28.38 0.79 3.52
CA SER A 167 -29.58 0.33 2.82
C SER A 167 -30.12 -1.02 3.32
N GLY A 168 -29.62 -1.53 4.45
CA GLY A 168 -29.95 -2.84 5.02
C GLY A 168 -30.43 -2.75 6.46
N GLU A 169 -30.97 -3.85 7.00
CA GLU A 169 -31.43 -3.87 8.39
C GLU A 169 -30.28 -3.71 9.38
N LEU A 170 -30.43 -2.72 10.26
CA LEU A 170 -29.47 -2.42 11.29
C LEU A 170 -29.60 -3.45 12.42
N TYR A 171 -28.75 -4.48 12.42
CA TYR A 171 -28.79 -5.59 13.40
C TYR A 171 -28.60 -5.10 14.84
N GLN A 172 -27.61 -4.24 15.07
CA GLN A 172 -27.36 -3.64 16.38
C GLN A 172 -26.70 -2.27 16.26
N SER A 173 -27.27 -1.25 16.92
CA SER A 173 -26.61 0.05 17.14
C SER A 173 -26.25 0.22 18.61
N LYS A 174 -25.08 0.77 18.87
CA LYS A 174 -24.69 1.18 20.22
C LYS A 174 -24.17 2.61 20.20
N LYS A 175 -24.89 3.52 20.85
CA LYS A 175 -24.36 4.85 21.10
C LYS A 175 -23.26 4.76 22.16
N SER A 176 -22.05 5.13 21.77
CA SER A 176 -20.94 5.36 22.70
C SER A 176 -20.58 6.84 22.69
N ILE A 177 -19.86 7.29 23.72
CA ILE A 177 -19.27 8.62 23.79
C ILE A 177 -17.77 8.42 23.92
N ILE A 178 -17.01 8.78 22.88
CA ILE A 178 -15.54 8.75 22.90
C ILE A 178 -15.05 10.17 23.16
N GLY A 179 -15.05 10.62 24.42
CA GLY A 179 -14.67 11.99 24.74
C GLY A 179 -15.49 13.05 23.98
N TRP A 180 -15.08 14.31 24.07
CA TRP A 180 -15.70 15.41 23.33
C TRP A 180 -15.02 15.57 21.94
N PRO A 181 -15.76 15.63 20.82
CA PRO A 181 -17.19 15.39 20.64
C PRO A 181 -17.52 13.91 20.34
N SER A 182 -18.77 13.53 20.61
CA SER A 182 -19.30 12.16 20.59
C SER A 182 -19.12 11.39 19.27
N GLY A 183 -18.46 10.23 19.31
CA GLY A 183 -18.42 9.24 18.22
C GLY A 183 -19.37 8.06 18.44
N LEU A 184 -20.13 7.66 17.40
CA LEU A 184 -21.04 6.52 17.42
C LEU A 184 -20.37 5.28 16.81
N PHE A 185 -20.60 4.08 17.38
CA PHE A 185 -20.16 2.82 16.79
C PHE A 185 -21.37 1.96 16.42
N SER A 186 -21.34 1.34 15.25
CA SER A 186 -22.36 0.36 14.82
C SER A 186 -21.69 -0.81 14.15
N THR A 187 -22.22 -2.01 14.40
CA THR A 187 -21.78 -3.26 13.77
C THR A 187 -22.85 -3.73 12.81
N PHE A 188 -22.47 -4.02 11.57
CA PHE A 188 -23.37 -4.50 10.53
C PHE A 188 -23.02 -5.95 10.19
N ARG A 189 -24.04 -6.75 9.91
CA ARG A 189 -23.89 -8.06 9.29
C ARG A 189 -24.60 -8.00 7.95
N ARG A 190 -23.88 -8.30 6.86
CA ARG A 190 -24.49 -8.52 5.56
C ARG A 190 -24.84 -10.00 5.49
N GLU A 191 -26.13 -10.34 5.44
CA GLU A 191 -26.52 -11.70 5.06
C GLU A 191 -26.22 -11.86 3.56
N LEU A 192 -25.60 -13.00 3.22
CA LEU A 192 -25.31 -13.43 1.84
C LEU A 192 -26.56 -14.03 1.21
#